data_AF-A0A2X0K3R6-F1
#
_entry.id   AF-A0A2X0K3R6-F1
#
_cell.length_a   1.000
_cell.length_b   1.000
_cell.length_c   1.000
_cell.angle_alpha   90.00
_cell.angle_beta   90.00
_cell.angle_gamma   90.00
#
_symmetry.space_group_name_H-M   'P 1'
#
loop_
_entity.id
_entity.type
_entity.pdbx_description
1 polymer ?
#
loop_
_entity_poly.entity_id
_entity_poly.type
_entity_poly.pdbx_seq_one_letter_code
_entity_poly.pdbx_strand_id
1 'polypeptide(L)'
;MNETAAHGASTARRTAEWWQEPIISTVVTGVLVPIAVFFWMFSVMSTDPCNSAADCPNTFAALTRSEWLIAAAAVTGVLQWFPAYWTPRNGRLLVAFLPPVLAVASLVNIFTTPAGQ
;
A
#
# COMPACT_ATOMS: atom_id res chain seq x y z
N MET A 1 -34.86 -24.71 -19.78
CA MET A 1 -33.65 -24.45 -20.60
C MET A 1 -33.17 -22.98 -20.55
N ASN A 2 -33.51 -22.18 -19.53
CA ASN A 2 -33.14 -20.74 -19.46
C ASN A 2 -32.05 -20.38 -18.44
N GLU A 3 -31.62 -21.31 -17.59
CA GLU A 3 -30.69 -20.98 -16.48
C GLU A 3 -29.22 -20.84 -16.94
N THR A 4 -28.84 -21.52 -18.03
CA THR A 4 -27.49 -21.45 -18.59
C THR A 4 -27.19 -20.09 -19.24
N ALA A 5 -28.18 -19.44 -19.84
CA ALA A 5 -28.02 -18.11 -20.45
C ALA A 5 -27.82 -17.00 -19.39
N ALA A 6 -28.49 -17.12 -18.24
CA ALA A 6 -28.35 -16.17 -17.13
C ALA A 6 -26.97 -16.22 -16.48
N HIS A 7 -26.36 -17.42 -16.37
CA HIS A 7 -25.00 -17.56 -15.85
C HIS A 7 -23.95 -16.96 -16.79
N GLY A 8 -24.04 -17.19 -18.11
CA GLY A 8 -23.09 -16.65 -19.08
C GLY A 8 -23.05 -15.11 -19.14
N ALA A 9 -24.21 -14.45 -19.01
CA ALA A 9 -24.29 -12.99 -18.98
C ALA A 9 -23.63 -12.38 -17.72
N SER A 10 -23.69 -13.08 -16.58
CA SER A 10 -23.07 -12.61 -15.34
C SER A 10 -21.54 -12.67 -15.37
N THR A 11 -20.97 -13.65 -16.07
CA THR A 11 -19.52 -13.84 -16.21
C THR A 11 -18.93 -12.79 -17.14
N ALA A 12 -19.59 -12.51 -18.27
CA ALA A 12 -19.16 -11.50 -19.25
C ALA A 12 -19.14 -10.08 -18.66
N ARG A 13 -20.11 -9.73 -17.80
CA ARG A 13 -20.14 -8.44 -17.11
C ARG A 13 -19.04 -8.33 -16.03
N ARG A 14 -18.75 -9.41 -15.30
CA ARG A 14 -17.64 -9.45 -14.31
C ARG A 14 -16.25 -9.37 -14.94
N THR A 15 -16.09 -9.78 -16.19
CA THR A 15 -14.87 -9.54 -16.99
C THR A 15 -14.86 -8.17 -17.66
N ALA A 16 -15.93 -7.37 -17.59
CA ALA A 16 -15.91 -5.98 -18.08
C ALA A 16 -15.45 -4.99 -17.00
N GLU A 17 -15.52 -5.37 -15.72
CA GLU A 17 -15.29 -4.47 -14.56
C GLU A 17 -14.01 -4.77 -13.77
N TRP A 18 -13.10 -5.60 -14.30
CA TRP A 18 -11.88 -6.03 -13.57
C TRP A 18 -10.91 -4.90 -13.18
N TRP A 19 -11.06 -3.74 -13.82
CA TRP A 19 -10.23 -2.57 -13.61
C TRP A 19 -10.72 -1.68 -12.47
N GLN A 20 -11.95 -1.85 -11.98
CA GLN A 20 -12.52 -0.95 -10.98
C GLN A 20 -11.77 -1.02 -9.64
N GLU A 21 -11.54 -2.23 -9.13
CA GLU A 21 -10.82 -2.44 -7.88
C GLU A 21 -9.37 -1.91 -7.90
N PRO A 22 -8.52 -2.23 -8.90
CA PRO A 22 -7.15 -1.71 -8.95
C PRO A 22 -7.09 -0.19 -9.19
N ILE A 23 -8.06 0.42 -9.89
CA ILE A 23 -8.13 1.89 -10.00
C ILE A 23 -8.36 2.52 -8.65
N ILE A 24 -9.38 2.07 -7.89
CA ILE A 24 -9.67 2.63 -6.56
C ILE A 24 -8.45 2.49 -5.66
N SER A 25 -7.82 1.31 -5.65
CA SER A 25 -6.59 1.07 -4.90
C SER A 25 -5.46 2.02 -5.31
N THR A 26 -5.24 2.20 -6.62
CA THR A 26 -4.19 3.08 -7.15
C THR A 26 -4.44 4.55 -6.75
N VAL A 27 -5.69 5.02 -6.81
CA VAL A 27 -6.04 6.40 -6.40
C VAL A 27 -5.80 6.60 -4.91
N VAL A 28 -6.29 5.68 -4.06
CA VAL A 28 -6.10 5.76 -2.61
C VAL A 28 -4.61 5.71 -2.26
N THR A 29 -3.87 4.76 -2.84
CA THR A 29 -2.42 4.60 -2.63
C THR A 29 -1.64 5.80 -3.14
N GLY A 30 -2.04 6.35 -4.30
CA GLY A 30 -1.43 7.54 -4.90
C GLY A 30 -1.59 8.80 -4.05
N VAL A 31 -2.59 8.85 -3.15
CA VAL A 31 -2.73 9.91 -2.14
C VAL A 31 -1.95 9.57 -0.87
N LEU A 32 -2.05 8.33 -0.38
CA LEU A 32 -1.42 7.91 0.87
C LEU A 32 0.12 7.89 0.80
N VAL A 33 0.70 7.47 -0.32
CA VAL A 33 2.17 7.38 -0.48
C VAL A 33 2.85 8.76 -0.38
N PRO A 34 2.42 9.81 -1.11
CA PRO A 34 2.96 11.15 -0.91
C PRO A 34 2.82 11.67 0.51
N ILE A 35 1.69 11.41 1.17
CA ILE A 35 1.48 11.78 2.58
C ILE A 35 2.50 11.06 3.48
N ALA A 36 2.71 9.76 3.28
CA ALA A 36 3.68 8.98 4.04
C ALA A 36 5.12 9.45 3.81
N VAL A 37 5.50 9.75 2.56
CA VAL A 37 6.80 10.32 2.22
C VAL A 37 7.00 11.67 2.90
N PHE A 38 5.99 12.54 2.86
CA PHE A 38 6.02 13.84 3.53
C PHE A 38 6.28 13.68 5.03
N PHE A 39 5.50 12.86 5.74
CA PHE A 39 5.70 12.63 7.17
C PHE A 39 7.03 11.95 7.49
N TRP A 40 7.48 11.00 6.65
CA TRP A 40 8.78 10.38 6.80
C TRP A 40 9.92 11.40 6.72
N MET A 41 9.88 12.34 5.78
CA MET A 41 10.87 13.43 5.68
C MET A 41 10.88 14.31 6.95
N PHE A 42 9.72 14.64 7.51
CA PHE A 42 9.64 15.36 8.78
C PHE A 42 10.23 14.56 9.94
N SER A 43 9.98 13.26 9.99
CA SER A 43 10.54 12.39 11.04
C SER A 43 12.06 12.29 10.94
N VAL A 44 12.64 12.30 9.74
CA VAL A 44 14.10 12.36 9.57
C VAL A 44 14.65 13.66 10.17
N MET A 45 14.02 14.81 9.94
CA MET A 45 14.44 16.08 10.56
C MET A 45 14.33 16.05 12.09
N SER A 46 13.38 15.30 12.65
CA SER A 46 13.26 15.14 14.10
C SER A 46 14.38 14.30 14.75
N THR A 47 15.23 13.66 13.95
CA THR A 47 16.39 12.88 14.43
C THR A 47 17.64 13.71 14.66
N ASP A 48 17.58 15.05 14.51
CA ASP A 48 18.67 15.98 14.82
C ASP A 48 19.38 15.74 16.18
N PRO A 49 18.74 15.33 17.30
CA PRO A 49 19.46 15.05 18.54
C PRO A 49 20.31 13.76 18.51
N CYS A 50 20.15 12.91 17.50
CA CYS A 50 20.89 11.66 17.35
C CYS A 50 22.09 11.88 16.41
N ASN A 51 23.31 11.93 16.95
CA ASN A 51 24.53 12.12 16.16
C ASN A 51 24.78 10.98 15.16
N SER A 52 24.31 9.76 15.46
CA SER A 52 24.48 8.59 14.60
C SER A 52 23.42 7.52 14.85
N ALA A 53 23.33 6.55 13.93
CA ALA A 53 22.49 5.36 14.10
C ALA A 53 22.91 4.47 15.29
N ALA A 54 24.15 4.61 15.79
CA ALA A 54 24.60 3.89 16.98
C ALA A 54 24.01 4.48 18.27
N ASP A 55 23.68 5.78 18.27
CA ASP A 55 23.16 6.48 19.45
C ASP A 55 21.65 6.28 19.63
N CYS A 56 20.91 6.13 18.53
CA CYS A 56 19.44 5.94 18.53
C CYS A 56 19.01 4.79 17.60
N PRO A 57 19.44 3.54 17.85
CA PRO A 57 19.23 2.43 16.93
C PRO A 57 17.74 2.12 16.70
N ASN A 58 16.88 2.38 17.68
CA ASN A 58 15.44 2.11 17.58
C ASN A 58 14.75 3.11 16.65
N THR A 59 15.07 4.40 16.77
CA THR A 59 14.54 5.44 15.87
C THR A 59 14.94 5.18 14.40
N PHE A 60 16.22 4.87 14.14
CA PHE A 60 16.68 4.59 12.77
C PHE A 60 16.10 3.28 12.21
N ALA A 61 15.93 2.25 13.05
CA ALA A 61 15.26 1.01 12.64
C ALA A 61 13.80 1.26 12.27
N ALA A 62 13.09 2.09 13.03
CA ALA A 62 11.70 2.46 12.73
C ALA A 62 11.60 3.27 11.42
N LEU A 63 12.47 4.26 11.22
CA LEU A 63 12.53 5.04 9.97
C LEU A 63 12.81 4.17 8.75
N THR A 64 13.79 3.27 8.85
CA THR A 64 14.13 2.33 7.77
C THR A 64 12.96 1.41 7.46
N ARG A 65 12.26 0.88 8.48
CA ARG A 65 11.05 0.06 8.26
C ARG A 65 9.95 0.85 7.55
N SER A 66 9.73 2.11 7.94
CA SER A 66 8.75 2.98 7.28
C SER A 66 9.10 3.20 5.81
N GLU A 67 10.37 3.42 5.49
CA GLU A 67 10.85 3.55 4.11
C GLU A 67 10.54 2.29 3.29
N TRP A 68 10.87 1.10 3.82
CA TRP A 68 10.56 -0.17 3.14
C TRP A 68 9.06 -0.38 2.94
N LEU A 69 8.22 0.03 3.90
CA LEU A 69 6.76 -0.06 3.76
C LEU A 69 6.22 0.91 2.70
N ILE A 70 6.74 2.13 2.63
CA ILE A 70 6.40 3.10 1.57
C ILE A 70 6.81 2.56 0.20
N ALA A 71 8.04 2.05 0.08
CA ALA A 71 8.54 1.46 -1.16
C ALA A 71 7.70 0.24 -1.57
N ALA A 72 7.36 -0.64 -0.62
CA ALA A 72 6.50 -1.79 -0.86
C ALA A 72 5.09 -1.37 -1.29
N ALA A 73 4.51 -0.33 -0.68
CA ALA A 73 3.21 0.22 -1.09
C ALA A 73 3.25 0.74 -2.53
N ALA A 74 4.30 1.48 -2.90
CA ALA A 74 4.47 1.99 -4.26
C ALA A 74 4.65 0.85 -5.28
N VAL A 75 5.53 -0.11 -5.00
CA VAL A 75 5.82 -1.26 -5.89
C VAL A 75 4.58 -2.13 -6.04
N THR A 76 3.90 -2.48 -4.96
CA THR A 76 2.66 -3.28 -5.02
C THR A 76 1.53 -2.50 -5.69
N GLY A 77 1.47 -1.18 -5.54
CA GLY A 77 0.51 -0.31 -6.22
C GLY A 77 0.66 -0.31 -7.75
N VAL A 78 1.87 -0.49 -8.26
CA VAL A 78 2.14 -0.67 -9.70
C VAL A 78 1.94 -2.12 -10.13
N LEU A 79 2.46 -3.07 -9.35
CA LEU A 79 2.44 -4.49 -9.71
C LEU A 79 1.06 -5.15 -9.59
N GLN A 80 0.11 -4.58 -8.85
CA GLN A 80 -1.25 -5.13 -8.70
C GLN A 80 -2.01 -5.28 -10.03
N TRP A 81 -1.65 -4.50 -11.04
CA TRP A 81 -2.34 -4.52 -12.34
C TRP A 81 -2.14 -5.85 -13.09
N PHE A 82 -0.99 -6.50 -12.93
CA PHE A 82 -0.70 -7.80 -13.55
C PHE A 82 -1.61 -8.92 -13.04
N PRO A 83 -1.64 -9.25 -11.73
CA PRO A 83 -2.51 -10.29 -11.21
C PRO A 83 -3.98 -9.89 -11.29
N ALA A 84 -4.34 -8.59 -11.29
CA ALA A 84 -5.74 -8.16 -11.38
C ALA A 84 -6.44 -8.66 -12.65
N TYR A 85 -5.71 -8.78 -13.75
CA TYR A 85 -6.24 -9.29 -15.01
C TYR A 85 -6.52 -10.81 -14.99
N TRP A 86 -5.70 -11.60 -14.29
CA TRP A 86 -5.81 -13.07 -14.28
C TRP A 86 -6.54 -13.66 -13.08
N THR A 87 -6.68 -12.92 -11.97
CA THR A 87 -7.23 -13.47 -10.72
C THR A 87 -8.76 -13.36 -10.61
N PRO A 88 -9.40 -14.32 -9.91
CA PRO A 88 -10.81 -14.21 -9.55
C PRO A 88 -11.03 -13.01 -8.61
N ARG A 89 -12.28 -12.52 -8.52
CA ARG A 89 -12.62 -11.30 -7.79
C ARG A 89 -12.08 -11.23 -6.35
N ASN A 90 -12.12 -12.34 -5.61
CA ASN A 90 -11.59 -12.38 -4.25
C ASN A 90 -10.08 -12.16 -4.21
N GLY A 91 -9.34 -12.72 -5.18
CA GLY A 91 -7.91 -12.48 -5.35
C GLY A 91 -7.62 -11.02 -5.69
N ARG A 92 -8.41 -10.42 -6.60
CA ARG A 92 -8.28 -9.00 -6.94
C ARG A 92 -8.48 -8.09 -5.74
N LEU A 93 -9.48 -8.36 -4.90
CA LEU A 93 -9.71 -7.59 -3.69
C LEU A 93 -8.50 -7.68 -2.76
N LEU A 94 -7.98 -8.88 -2.49
CA LEU A 94 -6.81 -9.05 -1.63
C LEU A 94 -5.58 -8.30 -2.17
N VAL A 95 -5.33 -8.40 -3.47
CA VAL A 95 -4.22 -7.69 -4.11
C VAL A 95 -4.44 -6.18 -4.06
N ALA A 96 -5.66 -5.71 -4.31
CA ALA A 96 -6.01 -4.28 -4.30
C ALA A 96 -5.94 -3.66 -2.89
N PHE A 97 -6.21 -4.43 -1.84
CA PHE A 97 -6.09 -3.96 -0.45
C PHE A 97 -4.65 -3.85 0.04
N LEU A 98 -3.71 -4.59 -0.55
CA LEU A 98 -2.33 -4.65 -0.04
C LEU A 98 -1.60 -3.29 -0.11
N PRO A 99 -1.59 -2.55 -1.23
CA PRO A 99 -0.90 -1.25 -1.31
C PRO A 99 -1.39 -0.21 -0.28
N PRO A 100 -2.70 0.05 -0.10
CA PRO A 100 -3.15 1.02 0.89
C PRO A 100 -2.88 0.56 2.33
N VAL A 101 -2.96 -0.74 2.62
CA VAL A 101 -2.61 -1.27 3.94
C VAL A 101 -1.13 -1.02 4.26
N LEU A 102 -0.23 -1.25 3.29
CA LEU A 102 1.21 -0.97 3.47
C LEU A 102 1.48 0.52 3.68
N ALA A 103 0.78 1.40 2.93
CA ALA A 103 0.90 2.84 3.10
C ALA A 103 0.41 3.28 4.49
N VAL A 104 -0.75 2.79 4.95
CA VAL A 104 -1.25 3.07 6.31
C VAL A 104 -0.32 2.50 7.38
N ALA A 105 0.20 1.29 7.20
CA ALA A 105 1.17 0.70 8.13
C ALA A 105 2.44 1.54 8.25
N SER A 106 2.92 2.12 7.15
CA SER A 106 4.06 3.03 7.17
C SER A 106 3.76 4.30 7.99
N LEU A 107 2.57 4.89 7.83
CA LEU A 107 2.13 6.05 8.59
C LEU A 107 2.04 5.74 10.08
N VAL A 108 1.42 4.61 10.44
CA VAL A 108 1.34 4.16 11.84
C VAL A 108 2.74 4.01 12.41
N ASN A 109 3.65 3.33 11.69
CA ASN A 109 5.03 3.13 12.15
C ASN A 109 5.77 4.47 12.35
N ILE A 110 5.59 5.44 11.43
CA ILE A 110 6.14 6.80 11.55
C ILE A 110 5.61 7.48 12.81
N PHE A 111 4.30 7.48 13.05
CA PHE A 111 3.70 8.13 14.23
C PHE A 111 4.00 7.43 15.55
N THR A 112 4.30 6.13 15.52
CA THR A 112 4.73 5.37 16.72
C THR A 112 6.25 5.37 16.93
N THR A 113 7.02 6.03 16.06
CA THR A 113 8.49 6.04 16.17
C THR A 113 8.90 6.79 17.45
N PRO A 114 9.64 6.17 18.37
CA PRO A 114 10.11 6.85 19.57
C PRO A 114 11.17 7.90 19.19
N ALA A 115 10.98 9.13 19.69
CA ALA A 115 11.94 10.21 19.50
C ALA A 115 13.06 10.11 20.54
N GLY A 116 14.31 9.98 20.10
CA GLY A 116 15.50 10.02 20.96
C GLY A 116 15.73 8.79 21.84
N GLN A 117 15.36 7.58 21.37
CA GLN A 117 15.58 6.30 22.07
C GLN A 117 16.20 5.22 21.17
#